data_AF-A0AA43RJU8-F1
#
_entry.id   AF-A0AA43RJU8-F1
#
_cell.length_a   1.000
_cell.length_b   1.000
_cell.length_c   1.000
_cell.angle_alpha   90.00
_cell.angle_beta   90.00
_cell.angle_gamma   90.00
#
_symmetry.space_group_name_H-M   'P 1'
#
loop_
_entity.id
_entity.type
_entity.pdbx_description
1 polymer ?
#
loop_
_entity_poly.entity_id
_entity_poly.type
_entity_poly.pdbx_seq_one_letter_code
_entity_poly.pdbx_strand_id
1 'polypeptide(L)'
;EYVGMLKKIHSTVVPAGRLPSAKEDMLKAVRRMKDMLPDGLGDKLLRMTEEIPESDRMIHGDFHTKNIVLTGDEVLVIDMDTLSVGHPIFDLVQMYNSYVGFSELDPEIVLAFQGYPARIARRFWHESLAAYLGTHDEDMIGNVERKIRCLAYADLLDWSVRHPEEDPEKDKITSAYRLEQLTQILRTTDSLLFHVSEQEFDADAERLHEVTDFVDGFLDGIDCPMKIRMQIAVAAEEIFINIANYAYAPRNGKASVRLESEMSPKSVTISFIDGGKPFDPTAKPDPDVTLSAEEREIGGLGIFMTKKIMDEVRYEYAGGKNILTMKKFI
;
A
#
# COMPACT_ATOMS: atom_id res chain seq x y z
N GLU A 1 -2.22 11.29 -12.62
CA GLU A 1 -3.67 11.55 -12.67
C GLU A 1 -4.51 10.31 -12.39
N TYR A 2 -4.34 9.19 -13.12
CA TYR A 2 -5.04 7.91 -12.89
C TYR A 2 -5.16 7.52 -11.40
N VAL A 3 -4.04 7.38 -10.71
CA VAL A 3 -4.00 7.04 -9.28
C VAL A 3 -4.54 8.16 -8.38
N GLY A 4 -4.37 9.42 -8.79
CA GLY A 4 -4.92 10.56 -8.07
C GLY A 4 -6.46 10.50 -8.02
N MET A 5 -7.08 10.10 -9.12
CA MET A 5 -8.52 9.85 -9.16
C MET A 5 -8.94 8.69 -8.25
N LEU A 6 -8.20 7.57 -8.28
CA LEU A 6 -8.45 6.43 -7.39
C LEU A 6 -8.38 6.83 -5.91
N LYS A 7 -7.35 7.57 -5.50
CA LYS A 7 -7.23 8.12 -4.13
C LYS A 7 -8.37 9.08 -3.79
N LYS A 8 -8.89 9.83 -4.76
CA LYS A 8 -10.05 10.72 -4.57
C LYS A 8 -11.34 9.91 -4.34
N ILE A 9 -11.56 8.83 -5.09
CA ILE A 9 -12.67 7.89 -4.86
C ILE A 9 -12.56 7.31 -3.45
N HIS A 10 -11.41 6.71 -3.11
CA HIS A 10 -11.18 6.07 -1.80
C HIS A 10 -11.19 7.02 -0.60
N SER A 11 -11.08 8.33 -0.79
CA SER A 11 -11.24 9.33 0.28
C SER A 11 -12.67 9.86 0.40
N THR A 12 -13.54 9.62 -0.58
CA THR A 12 -14.92 10.12 -0.60
C THR A 12 -15.81 9.35 0.39
N VAL A 13 -16.38 10.04 1.37
CA VAL A 13 -17.38 9.48 2.31
C VAL A 13 -18.73 9.37 1.64
N VAL A 14 -19.37 8.21 1.77
CA VAL A 14 -20.71 7.95 1.26
C VAL A 14 -21.70 7.84 2.42
N PRO A 15 -22.83 8.57 2.40
CA PRO A 15 -23.86 8.42 3.43
C PRO A 15 -24.37 6.98 3.53
N ALA A 16 -24.62 6.53 4.76
CA ALA A 16 -25.06 5.16 5.05
C ALA A 16 -26.28 4.75 4.19
N GLY A 17 -26.25 3.52 3.66
CA GLY A 17 -27.34 2.92 2.88
C GLY A 17 -27.46 3.41 1.43
N ARG A 18 -26.52 4.22 0.93
CA ARG A 18 -26.55 4.72 -0.47
C ARG A 18 -25.96 3.76 -1.49
N LEU A 19 -24.99 2.95 -1.09
CA LEU A 19 -24.27 2.01 -1.95
C LEU A 19 -24.13 0.64 -1.25
N PRO A 20 -24.02 -0.46 -2.00
CA PRO A 20 -23.78 -1.80 -1.45
C PRO A 20 -22.39 -1.93 -0.80
N SER A 21 -22.20 -2.97 0.02
CA SER A 21 -20.90 -3.27 0.65
C SER A 21 -20.08 -4.23 -0.20
N ALA A 22 -18.90 -3.80 -0.61
CA ALA A 22 -17.95 -4.62 -1.34
C ALA A 22 -17.45 -5.82 -0.52
N LYS A 23 -17.32 -5.63 0.79
CA LYS A 23 -16.92 -6.70 1.70
C LYS A 23 -17.96 -7.82 1.76
N GLU A 24 -19.24 -7.47 1.79
CA GLU A 24 -20.31 -8.47 1.78
C GLU A 24 -20.28 -9.33 0.52
N ASP A 25 -20.04 -8.73 -0.64
CA ASP A 25 -19.96 -9.44 -1.90
C ASP A 25 -18.72 -10.34 -1.99
N MET A 26 -17.56 -9.84 -1.54
CA MET A 26 -16.35 -10.66 -1.41
C MET A 26 -16.55 -11.83 -0.45
N LEU A 27 -17.20 -11.63 0.71
CA LEU A 27 -17.51 -12.71 1.65
C LEU A 27 -18.41 -13.78 1.03
N LYS A 28 -19.36 -13.40 0.16
CA LYS A 28 -20.18 -14.39 -0.57
C LYS A 28 -19.33 -15.23 -1.52
N ALA A 29 -18.40 -14.61 -2.26
CA ALA A 29 -17.45 -15.32 -3.13
C ALA A 29 -16.56 -16.27 -2.32
N VAL A 30 -15.90 -15.77 -1.27
CA VAL A 30 -15.02 -16.56 -0.39
C VAL A 30 -15.78 -17.74 0.24
N ARG A 31 -17.02 -17.55 0.68
CA ARG A 31 -17.84 -18.65 1.25
C ARG A 31 -18.13 -19.76 0.24
N ARG A 32 -18.39 -19.43 -1.03
CA ARG A 32 -18.60 -20.43 -2.09
C ARG A 32 -17.34 -21.21 -2.43
N MET A 33 -16.18 -20.56 -2.30
CA MET A 33 -14.87 -21.15 -2.60
C MET A 33 -14.22 -21.88 -1.43
N LYS A 34 -14.73 -21.67 -0.21
CA LYS A 34 -14.14 -22.14 1.05
C LYS A 34 -13.77 -23.62 1.03
N ASP A 35 -14.69 -24.49 0.62
CA ASP A 35 -14.53 -25.94 0.71
C ASP A 35 -13.63 -26.52 -0.41
N MET A 36 -13.22 -25.68 -1.37
CA MET A 36 -12.27 -26.07 -2.43
C MET A 36 -10.81 -25.94 -2.00
N LEU A 37 -10.54 -25.24 -0.88
CA LEU A 37 -9.20 -25.00 -0.36
C LEU A 37 -8.80 -26.08 0.67
N PRO A 38 -7.57 -26.62 0.60
CA PRO A 38 -7.12 -27.68 1.52
C PRO A 38 -6.77 -27.14 2.91
N ASP A 39 -6.51 -28.05 3.86
CA ASP A 39 -5.83 -27.77 5.14
C ASP A 39 -6.45 -26.64 6.00
N GLY A 40 -7.77 -26.39 5.87
CA GLY A 40 -8.44 -25.29 6.57
C GLY A 40 -8.10 -23.89 6.05
N LEU A 41 -7.45 -23.79 4.88
CA LEU A 41 -7.11 -22.51 4.27
C LEU A 41 -8.34 -21.71 3.84
N GLY A 42 -9.46 -22.38 3.51
CA GLY A 42 -10.75 -21.72 3.29
C GLY A 42 -11.25 -20.98 4.52
N ASP A 43 -11.18 -21.59 5.71
CA ASP A 43 -11.50 -20.93 6.99
C ASP A 43 -10.55 -19.77 7.27
N LYS A 44 -9.25 -19.94 6.96
CA LYS A 44 -8.25 -18.88 7.11
C LYS A 44 -8.58 -17.66 6.24
N LEU A 45 -8.87 -17.87 4.95
CA LEU A 45 -9.24 -16.80 4.03
C LEU A 45 -10.54 -16.11 4.43
N LEU A 46 -11.56 -16.88 4.86
CA LEU A 46 -12.82 -16.33 5.34
C LEU A 46 -12.59 -15.43 6.55
N ARG A 47 -11.86 -15.90 7.56
CA ARG A 47 -11.52 -15.11 8.75
C ARG A 47 -10.77 -13.83 8.39
N MET A 48 -9.73 -13.92 7.56
CA MET A 48 -8.96 -12.76 7.12
C MET A 48 -9.81 -11.74 6.33
N THR A 49 -10.82 -12.21 5.59
CA THR A 49 -11.77 -11.35 4.87
C THR A 49 -12.75 -10.68 5.83
N GLU A 50 -13.19 -11.38 6.89
CA GLU A 50 -14.06 -10.83 7.94
C GLU A 50 -13.34 -9.75 8.77
N GLU A 51 -12.03 -9.89 8.97
CA GLU A 51 -11.15 -8.93 9.65
C GLU A 51 -10.92 -7.62 8.87
N ILE A 52 -11.24 -7.56 7.58
CA ILE A 52 -11.19 -6.30 6.81
C ILE A 52 -12.19 -5.31 7.43
N PRO A 53 -11.78 -4.10 7.85
CA PRO A 53 -12.70 -3.17 8.50
C PRO A 53 -13.82 -2.74 7.55
N GLU A 54 -15.01 -2.53 8.11
CA GLU A 54 -16.07 -1.81 7.39
C GLU A 54 -15.59 -0.39 7.11
N SER A 55 -16.01 0.15 5.97
CA SER A 55 -15.61 1.48 5.50
C SER A 55 -16.78 2.12 4.80
N ASP A 56 -17.05 3.38 5.10
CA ASP A 56 -18.04 4.24 4.42
C ASP A 56 -17.44 4.94 3.19
N ARG A 57 -16.21 4.60 2.83
CA ARG A 57 -15.51 5.18 1.69
C ARG A 57 -15.95 4.54 0.39
N MET A 58 -16.14 5.39 -0.61
CA MET A 58 -16.48 4.95 -1.96
C MET A 58 -15.35 4.12 -2.54
N ILE A 59 -15.73 3.04 -3.23
CA ILE A 59 -14.88 2.30 -4.15
C ILE A 59 -15.63 2.16 -5.48
N HIS A 60 -14.89 1.98 -6.57
CA HIS A 60 -15.46 1.90 -7.91
C HIS A 60 -16.13 0.56 -8.21
N GLY A 61 -15.46 -0.55 -7.91
CA GLY A 61 -15.87 -1.91 -8.27
C GLY A 61 -15.45 -2.40 -9.67
N ASP A 62 -14.92 -1.53 -10.53
CA ASP A 62 -14.43 -1.88 -11.89
C ASP A 62 -13.46 -0.82 -12.44
N PHE A 63 -12.47 -0.42 -11.62
CA PHE A 63 -11.59 0.69 -11.97
C PHE A 63 -10.49 0.26 -12.95
N HIS A 64 -10.63 0.59 -14.24
CA HIS A 64 -9.59 0.33 -15.24
C HIS A 64 -9.52 1.41 -16.33
N THR A 65 -8.47 1.41 -17.18
CA THR A 65 -8.22 2.47 -18.17
C THR A 65 -9.40 2.73 -19.12
N LYS A 66 -10.19 1.70 -19.47
CA LYS A 66 -11.40 1.87 -20.30
C LYS A 66 -12.56 2.60 -19.62
N ASN A 67 -12.58 2.65 -18.28
CA ASN A 67 -13.58 3.37 -17.49
C ASN A 67 -13.08 4.76 -17.09
N ILE A 68 -12.01 5.24 -17.75
CA ILE A 68 -11.43 6.55 -17.53
C ILE A 68 -11.33 7.29 -18.86
N VAL A 69 -11.95 8.46 -18.91
CA VAL A 69 -12.00 9.32 -20.08
C VAL A 69 -11.24 10.60 -19.79
N LEU A 70 -10.29 10.96 -20.66
CA LEU A 70 -9.62 12.25 -20.62
C LEU A 70 -10.39 13.24 -21.50
N THR A 71 -10.92 14.31 -20.90
CA THR A 71 -11.62 15.38 -21.63
C THR A 71 -10.93 16.70 -21.35
N GLY A 72 -10.12 17.17 -22.30
CA GLY A 72 -9.23 18.32 -22.05
C GLY A 72 -8.19 17.99 -20.99
N ASP A 73 -8.11 18.81 -19.94
CA ASP A 73 -7.22 18.59 -18.79
C ASP A 73 -7.95 17.90 -17.61
N GLU A 74 -9.18 17.42 -17.82
CA GLU A 74 -9.96 16.73 -16.79
C GLU A 74 -10.00 15.22 -17.02
N VAL A 75 -9.78 14.46 -15.93
CA VAL A 75 -10.00 13.02 -15.88
C VAL A 75 -11.41 12.74 -15.38
N LEU A 76 -12.20 12.03 -16.16
CA LEU A 76 -13.55 11.60 -15.82
C LEU A 76 -13.59 10.09 -15.67
N VAL A 77 -14.34 9.63 -14.68
CA VAL A 77 -14.61 8.21 -14.45
C VAL A 77 -16.01 7.91 -14.98
N ILE A 78 -16.13 6.85 -15.75
CA ILE A 78 -17.38 6.38 -16.34
C ILE A 78 -17.71 4.99 -15.81
N ASP A 79 -18.93 4.51 -16.09
CA ASP A 79 -19.44 3.21 -15.65
C ASP A 79 -19.50 3.04 -14.13
N MET A 80 -20.43 3.76 -13.53
CA MET A 80 -20.58 3.88 -12.08
C MET A 80 -21.63 2.91 -11.50
N ASP A 81 -21.93 1.82 -12.21
CA ASP A 81 -22.95 0.83 -11.83
C ASP A 81 -22.46 -0.16 -10.76
N THR A 82 -21.14 -0.36 -10.67
CA THR A 82 -20.44 -1.21 -9.71
C THR A 82 -20.04 -0.49 -8.41
N LEU A 83 -20.40 0.80 -8.28
CA LEU A 83 -20.08 1.62 -7.11
C LEU A 83 -20.53 0.94 -5.82
N SER A 84 -19.62 0.88 -4.86
CA SER A 84 -19.85 0.30 -3.54
C SER A 84 -19.12 1.11 -2.47
N VAL A 85 -19.37 0.77 -1.21
CA VAL A 85 -18.53 1.20 -0.09
C VAL A 85 -17.64 0.05 0.36
N GLY A 86 -16.40 0.36 0.77
CA GLY A 86 -15.49 -0.66 1.23
C GLY A 86 -14.06 -0.20 1.49
N HIS A 87 -13.24 -1.15 1.91
CA HIS A 87 -11.80 -0.97 2.04
C HIS A 87 -11.15 -0.91 0.64
N PRO A 88 -10.13 -0.04 0.40
CA PRO A 88 -9.48 0.10 -0.91
C PRO A 88 -8.96 -1.19 -1.56
N ILE A 89 -8.67 -2.22 -0.75
CA ILE A 89 -8.23 -3.52 -1.26
C ILE A 89 -9.20 -4.11 -2.29
N PHE A 90 -10.51 -3.86 -2.17
CA PHE A 90 -11.50 -4.42 -3.09
C PHE A 90 -11.39 -3.84 -4.50
N ASP A 91 -11.12 -2.53 -4.64
CA ASP A 91 -10.82 -1.94 -5.94
C ASP A 91 -9.48 -2.43 -6.50
N LEU A 92 -8.47 -2.57 -5.64
CA LEU A 92 -7.17 -3.10 -6.06
C LEU A 92 -7.27 -4.56 -6.53
N VAL A 93 -8.19 -5.36 -5.97
CA VAL A 93 -8.52 -6.72 -6.45
C VAL A 93 -9.10 -6.66 -7.87
N GLN A 94 -10.09 -5.80 -8.12
CA GLN A 94 -10.71 -5.67 -9.43
C GLN A 94 -9.72 -5.15 -10.48
N MET A 95 -8.88 -4.20 -10.09
CA MET A 95 -7.75 -3.75 -10.91
C MET A 95 -6.78 -4.88 -11.24
N TYR A 96 -6.33 -5.65 -10.24
CA TYR A 96 -5.43 -6.78 -10.47
C TYR A 96 -6.03 -7.78 -11.45
N ASN A 97 -7.31 -8.14 -11.28
CA ASN A 97 -8.00 -9.05 -12.18
C ASN A 97 -8.03 -8.52 -13.63
N SER A 98 -8.34 -7.22 -13.78
CA SER A 98 -8.46 -6.55 -15.09
C SER A 98 -7.14 -6.40 -15.86
N TYR A 99 -5.99 -6.31 -15.16
CA TYR A 99 -4.68 -6.13 -15.79
C TYR A 99 -3.82 -7.40 -15.79
N VAL A 100 -4.06 -8.33 -14.87
CA VAL A 100 -3.20 -9.48 -14.62
C VAL A 100 -4.04 -10.76 -14.53
N GLY A 101 -4.92 -10.86 -13.52
CA GLY A 101 -5.54 -12.11 -13.08
C GLY A 101 -6.30 -12.88 -14.16
N PHE A 102 -7.08 -12.20 -15.01
CA PHE A 102 -7.77 -12.86 -16.13
C PHE A 102 -6.83 -13.38 -17.21
N SER A 103 -5.64 -12.81 -17.34
CA SER A 103 -4.71 -13.07 -18.45
C SER A 103 -3.47 -13.88 -18.09
N GLU A 104 -3.41 -14.45 -16.88
CA GLU A 104 -2.24 -15.20 -16.41
C GLU A 104 -1.94 -16.43 -17.28
N LEU A 105 -2.98 -17.13 -17.73
CA LEU A 105 -2.86 -18.32 -18.58
C LEU A 105 -3.09 -18.00 -20.07
N ASP A 106 -3.75 -16.90 -20.38
CA ASP A 106 -4.02 -16.45 -21.75
C ASP A 106 -3.78 -14.94 -21.89
N PRO A 107 -2.57 -14.53 -22.34
CA PRO A 107 -2.22 -13.13 -22.55
C PRO A 107 -3.08 -12.40 -23.58
N GLU A 108 -3.80 -13.11 -24.45
CA GLU A 108 -4.67 -12.48 -25.46
C GLU A 108 -5.93 -11.87 -24.82
N ILE A 109 -6.36 -12.35 -23.65
CA ILE A 109 -7.53 -11.82 -22.94
C ILE A 109 -7.32 -10.33 -22.61
N VAL A 110 -6.16 -9.97 -22.04
CA VAL A 110 -5.89 -8.57 -21.71
C VAL A 110 -5.59 -7.73 -22.96
N LEU A 111 -5.08 -8.33 -24.04
CA LEU A 111 -4.95 -7.60 -25.31
C LEU A 111 -6.32 -7.26 -25.89
N ALA A 112 -7.23 -8.22 -25.95
CA ALA A 112 -8.60 -8.03 -26.42
C ALA A 112 -9.37 -7.04 -25.53
N PHE A 113 -9.17 -7.13 -24.22
CA PHE A 113 -9.86 -6.28 -23.25
C PHE A 113 -9.25 -4.88 -23.14
N GLN A 114 -7.95 -4.72 -22.94
CA GLN A 114 -7.33 -3.41 -22.71
C GLN A 114 -6.77 -2.75 -23.98
N GLY A 115 -6.56 -3.53 -25.05
CA GLY A 115 -5.98 -3.04 -26.31
C GLY A 115 -4.45 -2.96 -26.32
N TYR A 116 -3.77 -3.50 -25.30
CA TYR A 116 -2.30 -3.56 -25.24
C TYR A 116 -1.77 -4.88 -24.67
N PRO A 117 -0.53 -5.29 -24.99
CA PRO A 117 0.00 -6.60 -24.60
C PRO A 117 0.11 -6.77 -23.07
N ALA A 118 0.02 -8.02 -22.60
CA ALA A 118 0.11 -8.37 -21.17
C ALA A 118 1.36 -7.83 -20.44
N ARG A 119 2.50 -7.66 -21.14
CA ARG A 119 3.69 -7.03 -20.53
C ARG A 119 3.44 -5.58 -20.12
N ILE A 120 2.66 -4.84 -20.92
CA ILE A 120 2.32 -3.44 -20.66
C ILE A 120 1.29 -3.38 -19.55
N ALA A 121 0.30 -4.28 -19.57
CA ALA A 121 -0.70 -4.39 -18.51
C ALA A 121 -0.08 -4.69 -17.14
N ARG A 122 0.84 -5.67 -17.07
CA ARG A 122 1.58 -5.99 -15.82
C ARG A 122 2.41 -4.82 -15.32
N ARG A 123 3.12 -4.12 -16.21
CA ARG A 123 3.86 -2.91 -15.83
C ARG A 123 2.92 -1.83 -15.34
N PHE A 124 1.82 -1.58 -16.03
CA PHE A 124 0.85 -0.57 -15.64
C PHE A 124 0.23 -0.88 -14.27
N TRP A 125 -0.10 -2.15 -14.00
CA TRP A 125 -0.54 -2.62 -12.69
C TRP A 125 0.49 -2.30 -11.60
N HIS A 126 1.74 -2.71 -11.79
CA HIS A 126 2.82 -2.49 -10.82
C HIS A 126 3.02 -0.99 -10.53
N GLU A 127 3.15 -0.17 -11.58
CA GLU A 127 3.35 1.28 -11.44
C GLU A 127 2.14 1.97 -10.80
N SER A 128 0.92 1.47 -11.07
CA SER A 128 -0.31 1.98 -10.44
C SER A 128 -0.38 1.62 -8.96
N LEU A 129 -0.03 0.38 -8.60
CA LEU A 129 0.02 -0.05 -7.20
C LEU A 129 1.10 0.71 -6.43
N ALA A 130 2.30 0.83 -7.00
CA ALA A 130 3.41 1.61 -6.45
C ALA A 130 2.99 3.06 -6.20
N ALA A 131 2.42 3.73 -7.20
CA ALA A 131 1.93 5.10 -7.06
C ALA A 131 0.74 5.21 -6.07
N TYR A 132 -0.11 4.19 -5.97
CA TYR A 132 -1.23 4.17 -5.02
C TYR A 132 -0.72 4.08 -3.58
N LEU A 133 0.23 3.20 -3.32
CA LEU A 133 0.95 3.10 -2.05
C LEU A 133 1.91 4.28 -1.84
N GLY A 134 2.23 5.00 -2.91
CA GLY A 134 3.21 6.08 -2.96
C GLY A 134 4.67 5.60 -2.93
N THR A 135 4.93 4.32 -2.68
CA THR A 135 6.27 3.79 -2.43
C THR A 135 6.98 3.31 -3.69
N HIS A 136 8.31 3.18 -3.61
CA HIS A 136 9.15 2.42 -4.54
C HIS A 136 9.74 1.17 -3.89
N ASP A 137 9.33 0.86 -2.65
CA ASP A 137 9.76 -0.35 -1.94
C ASP A 137 9.09 -1.59 -2.54
N GLU A 138 9.86 -2.35 -3.33
CA GLU A 138 9.40 -3.58 -3.98
C GLU A 138 8.96 -4.67 -2.99
N ASP A 139 9.54 -4.72 -1.78
CA ASP A 139 9.13 -5.68 -0.76
C ASP A 139 7.70 -5.36 -0.29
N MET A 140 7.41 -4.07 -0.11
CA MET A 140 6.08 -3.60 0.28
C MET A 140 5.06 -3.78 -0.85
N ILE A 141 5.40 -3.36 -2.07
CA ILE A 141 4.52 -3.51 -3.24
C ILE A 141 4.17 -4.99 -3.42
N GLY A 142 5.17 -5.88 -3.36
CA GLY A 142 4.98 -7.31 -3.44
C GLY A 142 4.16 -7.89 -2.27
N ASN A 143 4.27 -7.34 -1.07
CA ASN A 143 3.46 -7.73 0.09
C ASN A 143 1.98 -7.36 -0.08
N VAL A 144 1.70 -6.12 -0.50
CA VAL A 144 0.33 -5.67 -0.75
C VAL A 144 -0.27 -6.42 -1.95
N GLU A 145 0.48 -6.61 -3.03
CA GLU A 145 0.02 -7.42 -4.17
C GLU A 145 -0.29 -8.86 -3.75
N ARG A 146 0.54 -9.47 -2.90
CA ARG A 146 0.27 -10.81 -2.36
C ARG A 146 -1.08 -10.88 -1.62
N LYS A 147 -1.40 -9.87 -0.81
CA LYS A 147 -2.70 -9.76 -0.11
C LYS A 147 -3.85 -9.59 -1.09
N ILE A 148 -3.68 -8.73 -2.11
CA ILE A 148 -4.65 -8.54 -3.19
C ILE A 148 -4.91 -9.87 -3.91
N ARG A 149 -3.86 -10.62 -4.23
CA ARG A 149 -3.94 -11.92 -4.92
C ARG A 149 -4.75 -12.95 -4.14
N CYS A 150 -4.76 -12.92 -2.80
CA CYS A 150 -5.62 -13.81 -2.00
C CYS A 150 -7.11 -13.65 -2.37
N LEU A 151 -7.57 -12.40 -2.42
CA LEU A 151 -8.97 -12.09 -2.73
C LEU A 151 -9.24 -12.19 -4.23
N ALA A 152 -8.28 -11.78 -5.07
CA ALA A 152 -8.38 -11.86 -6.51
C ALA A 152 -8.57 -13.29 -7.01
N TYR A 153 -7.80 -14.27 -6.50
CA TYR A 153 -8.02 -15.66 -6.88
C TYR A 153 -9.36 -16.21 -6.39
N ALA A 154 -9.81 -15.82 -5.20
CA ALA A 154 -11.13 -16.21 -4.71
C ALA A 154 -12.25 -15.66 -5.62
N ASP A 155 -12.14 -14.39 -6.01
CA ASP A 155 -13.07 -13.72 -6.93
C ASP A 155 -13.06 -14.35 -8.33
N LEU A 156 -11.87 -14.62 -8.88
CA LEU A 156 -11.71 -15.28 -10.18
C LEU A 156 -12.26 -16.71 -10.21
N LEU A 157 -12.04 -17.48 -9.14
CA LEU A 157 -12.57 -18.82 -9.03
C LEU A 157 -14.10 -18.80 -8.91
N ASP A 158 -14.64 -17.89 -8.10
CA ASP A 158 -16.07 -17.67 -8.00
C ASP A 158 -16.70 -17.24 -9.34
N TRP A 159 -16.00 -16.38 -10.08
CA TRP A 159 -16.39 -15.95 -11.40
C TRP A 159 -16.46 -17.12 -12.38
N SER A 160 -15.45 -18.00 -12.39
CA SER A 160 -15.42 -19.19 -13.25
C SER A 160 -16.57 -20.15 -12.95
N VAL A 161 -16.95 -20.34 -11.68
CA VAL A 161 -18.11 -21.18 -11.32
C VAL A 161 -19.41 -20.60 -11.88
N ARG A 162 -19.54 -19.26 -11.95
CA ARG A 162 -20.71 -18.57 -12.50
C ARG A 162 -20.70 -18.46 -14.03
N HIS A 163 -19.52 -18.52 -14.63
CA HIS A 163 -19.29 -18.36 -16.07
C HIS A 163 -18.36 -19.46 -16.58
N PRO A 164 -18.83 -20.72 -16.63
CA PRO A 164 -17.99 -21.83 -17.07
C PRO A 164 -17.56 -21.62 -18.53
N GLU A 165 -16.30 -21.90 -18.83
CA GLU A 165 -15.80 -21.89 -20.20
C GLU A 165 -16.55 -22.92 -21.08
N GLU A 166 -16.63 -22.63 -22.39
CA GLU A 166 -17.20 -23.59 -23.35
C GLU A 166 -16.36 -24.88 -23.44
N ASP A 167 -15.05 -24.77 -23.20
CA ASP A 167 -14.12 -25.90 -23.12
C ASP A 167 -13.93 -26.34 -21.65
N PRO A 168 -14.48 -27.49 -21.24
CA PRO A 168 -14.39 -27.97 -19.86
C PRO A 168 -12.95 -28.28 -19.42
N GLU A 169 -12.06 -28.66 -20.33
CA GLU A 169 -10.66 -28.93 -19.97
C GLU A 169 -9.92 -27.62 -19.68
N LYS A 170 -10.19 -26.56 -20.44
CA LYS A 170 -9.65 -25.21 -20.16
C LYS A 170 -10.13 -24.69 -18.81
N ASP A 171 -11.40 -24.88 -18.48
CA ASP A 171 -11.99 -24.45 -17.21
C ASP A 171 -11.34 -25.16 -16.01
N LYS A 172 -11.11 -26.48 -16.16
CA LYS A 172 -10.43 -27.31 -15.16
C LYS A 172 -8.98 -26.91 -14.95
N ILE A 173 -8.22 -26.67 -16.02
CA ILE A 173 -6.82 -26.21 -15.94
C ILE A 173 -6.74 -24.86 -15.23
N THR A 174 -7.61 -23.92 -15.62
CA THR A 174 -7.65 -22.56 -15.06
C THR A 174 -7.98 -22.57 -13.58
N SER A 175 -9.00 -23.34 -13.18
CA SER A 175 -9.41 -23.47 -11.79
C SER A 175 -8.33 -24.14 -10.94
N ALA A 176 -7.69 -25.20 -11.45
CA ALA A 176 -6.59 -25.88 -10.74
C ALA A 176 -5.40 -24.94 -10.51
N TYR A 177 -5.00 -24.17 -11.53
CA TYR A 177 -3.92 -23.18 -11.42
C TYR A 177 -4.23 -22.13 -10.34
N ARG A 178 -5.43 -21.53 -10.37
CA ARG A 178 -5.83 -20.50 -9.40
C ARG A 178 -5.91 -21.03 -7.97
N LEU A 179 -6.43 -22.25 -7.79
CA LEU A 179 -6.45 -22.92 -6.48
C LEU A 179 -5.04 -23.17 -5.94
N GLU A 180 -4.11 -23.60 -6.79
CA GLU A 180 -2.71 -23.81 -6.41
C GLU A 180 -2.06 -22.49 -5.98
N GLN A 181 -2.20 -21.43 -6.79
CA GLN A 181 -1.65 -20.11 -6.46
C GLN A 181 -2.23 -19.58 -5.14
N LEU A 182 -3.55 -19.62 -4.97
CA LEU A 182 -4.21 -19.19 -3.73
C LEU A 182 -3.74 -19.99 -2.52
N THR A 183 -3.61 -21.31 -2.66
CA THR A 183 -3.11 -22.20 -1.59
C THR A 183 -1.69 -21.82 -1.17
N GLN A 184 -0.79 -21.58 -2.12
CA GLN A 184 0.60 -21.20 -1.84
C GLN A 184 0.67 -19.86 -1.10
N ILE A 185 -0.12 -18.87 -1.55
CA ILE A 185 -0.14 -17.53 -0.95
C ILE A 185 -0.72 -17.55 0.47
N LEU A 186 -1.82 -18.29 0.70
CA LEU A 186 -2.45 -18.36 2.02
C LEU A 186 -1.58 -19.01 3.09
N ARG A 187 -0.60 -19.84 2.70
CA ARG A 187 0.37 -20.44 3.63
C ARG A 187 1.33 -19.40 4.24
N THR A 188 1.54 -18.27 3.58
CA THR A 188 2.49 -17.23 4.01
C THR A 188 1.85 -15.86 4.27
N THR A 189 0.52 -15.79 4.25
CA THR A 189 -0.24 -14.55 4.45
C THR A 189 -1.18 -14.73 5.63
N ASP A 190 -1.04 -13.93 6.68
CA ASP A 190 -1.87 -14.03 7.90
C ASP A 190 -2.85 -12.86 8.08
N SER A 191 -2.72 -11.82 7.26
CA SER A 191 -3.64 -10.67 7.27
C SER A 191 -3.73 -10.06 5.87
N LEU A 192 -4.91 -9.55 5.52
CA LEU A 192 -5.15 -8.79 4.29
C LEU A 192 -5.01 -7.28 4.49
N LEU A 193 -4.79 -6.84 5.74
CA LEU A 193 -4.73 -5.44 6.08
C LEU A 193 -3.38 -4.82 5.69
N PHE A 194 -3.47 -3.60 5.20
CA PHE A 194 -2.36 -2.68 5.03
C PHE A 194 -2.91 -1.27 5.21
N HIS A 195 -2.19 -0.41 5.90
CA HIS A 195 -2.55 0.99 6.04
C HIS A 195 -1.46 1.82 5.39
N VAL A 196 -1.87 2.85 4.65
CA VAL A 196 -0.97 3.84 4.07
C VAL A 196 -1.58 5.22 4.31
N SER A 197 -0.79 6.14 4.83
CA SER A 197 -1.14 7.55 4.98
C SER A 197 0.03 8.40 4.50
N GLU A 198 -0.25 9.49 3.81
CA GLU A 198 0.79 10.42 3.37
C GLU A 198 0.27 11.85 3.50
N GLN A 199 1.09 12.72 4.07
CA GLN A 199 0.78 14.14 4.22
C GLN A 199 2.03 14.98 3.93
N GLU A 200 1.83 16.11 3.25
CA GLU A 200 2.89 17.09 2.98
C GLU A 200 2.86 18.21 4.03
N PHE A 201 4.05 18.59 4.49
CA PHE A 201 4.29 19.62 5.49
C PHE A 201 5.27 20.67 4.95
N ASP A 202 5.19 21.89 5.46
CA ASP A 202 6.29 22.85 5.32
C ASP A 202 7.52 22.30 6.05
N ALA A 203 8.67 22.28 5.38
CA ALA A 203 9.93 21.85 5.97
C ALA A 203 10.48 22.95 6.90
N ASP A 204 9.82 23.11 8.05
CA ASP A 204 10.06 24.13 9.05
C ASP A 204 10.01 23.49 10.44
N ALA A 205 11.01 23.75 11.28
CA ALA A 205 11.11 23.18 12.62
C ALA A 205 9.93 23.60 13.52
N GLU A 206 9.30 24.75 13.27
CA GLU A 206 8.10 25.17 14.02
C GLU A 206 6.87 24.30 13.73
N ARG A 207 6.86 23.60 12.58
CA ARG A 207 5.78 22.69 12.14
C ARG A 207 5.96 21.26 12.61
N LEU A 208 7.00 20.97 13.40
CA LEU A 208 7.27 19.63 13.92
C LEU A 208 6.05 19.00 14.62
N HIS A 209 5.29 19.80 15.37
CA HIS A 209 4.10 19.33 16.08
C HIS A 209 3.05 18.71 15.13
N GLU A 210 2.87 19.25 13.93
CA GLU A 210 1.92 18.71 12.94
C GLU A 210 2.37 17.34 12.43
N VAL A 211 3.68 17.16 12.27
CA VAL A 211 4.27 15.87 11.88
C VAL A 211 4.10 14.85 13.00
N THR A 212 4.40 15.24 14.24
CA THR A 212 4.23 14.36 15.41
C THR A 212 2.77 13.94 15.57
N ASP A 213 1.81 14.88 15.46
CA ASP A 213 0.38 14.59 15.56
C ASP A 213 -0.09 13.62 14.45
N PHE A 214 0.42 13.81 13.23
CA PHE A 214 0.14 12.91 12.11
C PHE A 214 0.68 11.49 12.34
N VAL A 215 1.91 11.38 12.83
CA VAL A 215 2.54 10.09 13.18
C VAL A 215 1.78 9.41 14.32
N ASP A 216 1.49 10.13 15.40
CA ASP A 216 0.80 9.58 16.56
C ASP A 216 -0.62 9.13 16.21
N GLY A 217 -1.36 9.91 15.43
CA GLY A 217 -2.70 9.52 14.99
C GLY A 217 -2.72 8.24 14.15
N PHE A 218 -1.70 8.03 13.30
CA PHE A 218 -1.55 6.77 12.57
C PHE A 218 -1.21 5.60 13.51
N LEU A 219 -0.29 5.82 14.46
CA LEU A 219 0.15 4.80 15.42
C LEU A 219 -0.95 4.41 16.42
N ASP A 220 -1.86 5.32 16.74
CA ASP A 220 -3.10 5.05 17.48
C ASP A 220 -4.01 4.12 16.70
N GLY A 221 -4.22 4.40 15.40
CA GLY A 221 -5.11 3.60 14.54
C GLY A 221 -4.69 2.14 14.35
N ILE A 222 -3.44 1.79 14.68
CA ILE A 222 -2.90 0.43 14.57
C ILE A 222 -2.57 -0.19 15.93
N ASP A 223 -2.98 0.38 17.05
CA ASP A 223 -2.66 -0.10 18.40
C ASP A 223 -1.15 -0.33 18.63
N CYS A 224 -0.32 0.66 18.31
CA CYS A 224 1.13 0.59 18.52
C CYS A 224 1.49 0.72 20.02
N PRO A 225 2.30 -0.19 20.60
CA PRO A 225 2.72 -0.11 22.00
C PRO A 225 3.48 1.18 22.33
N MET A 226 3.20 1.77 23.49
CA MET A 226 3.75 3.06 23.93
C MET A 226 5.29 3.15 23.81
N LYS A 227 6.01 2.07 24.14
CA LYS A 227 7.47 2.03 24.03
C LYS A 227 7.94 2.20 22.58
N ILE A 228 7.30 1.50 21.66
CA ILE A 228 7.62 1.57 20.23
C ILE A 228 7.20 2.93 19.65
N ARG A 229 6.06 3.47 20.09
CA ARG A 229 5.62 4.82 19.73
C ARG A 229 6.64 5.89 20.11
N MET A 230 7.13 5.89 21.36
CA MET A 230 8.16 6.83 21.80
C MET A 230 9.45 6.71 20.99
N GLN A 231 9.84 5.49 20.65
CA GLN A 231 11.00 5.22 19.79
C GLN A 231 10.82 5.83 18.39
N ILE A 232 9.66 5.58 17.77
CA ILE A 232 9.29 6.15 16.48
C ILE A 232 9.28 7.68 16.53
N ALA A 233 8.68 8.28 17.56
CA ALA A 233 8.58 9.74 17.70
C ALA A 233 9.96 10.40 17.73
N VAL A 234 10.91 9.85 18.50
CA VAL A 234 12.29 10.36 18.56
C VAL A 234 12.99 10.28 17.20
N ALA A 235 12.84 9.15 16.50
CA ALA A 235 13.43 8.99 15.17
C ALA A 235 12.81 9.95 14.13
N ALA A 236 11.48 10.07 14.14
CA ALA A 236 10.75 10.96 13.24
C ALA A 236 11.09 12.45 13.47
N GLU A 237 11.16 12.88 14.72
CA GLU A 237 11.55 14.24 15.11
C GLU A 237 12.93 14.60 14.58
N GLU A 238 13.91 13.73 14.82
CA GLU A 238 15.28 13.97 14.37
C GLU A 238 15.38 14.10 12.85
N ILE A 239 14.72 13.22 12.11
CA ILE A 239 14.76 13.27 10.64
C ILE A 239 14.08 14.54 10.13
N PHE A 240 12.91 14.89 10.67
CA PHE A 240 12.20 16.09 10.25
C PHE A 240 12.98 17.38 10.56
N ILE A 241 13.55 17.49 11.77
CA ILE A 241 14.40 18.63 12.15
C ILE A 241 15.61 18.75 11.22
N ASN A 242 16.23 17.61 10.85
CA ASN A 242 17.36 17.63 9.91
C ASN A 242 16.93 18.14 8.52
N ILE A 243 15.76 17.74 8.03
CA ILE A 243 15.23 18.24 6.76
C ILE A 243 14.96 19.74 6.84
N ALA A 244 14.23 20.19 7.88
CA ALA A 244 13.86 21.59 8.06
C ALA A 244 15.08 22.52 8.16
N ASN A 245 16.11 22.12 8.90
CA ASN A 245 17.27 22.97 9.15
C ASN A 245 18.31 22.96 8.02
N TYR A 246 18.45 21.84 7.28
CA TYR A 246 19.59 21.64 6.38
C TYR A 246 19.22 21.39 4.92
N ALA A 247 18.06 20.78 4.61
CA ALA A 247 17.77 20.33 3.26
C ALA A 247 17.53 21.50 2.28
N TYR A 248 16.96 22.61 2.76
CA TYR A 248 16.50 23.72 1.91
C TYR A 248 17.22 25.07 2.14
N ALA A 249 18.11 25.14 3.12
CA ALA A 249 18.76 26.39 3.52
C ALA A 249 19.39 27.15 2.33
N PRO A 250 19.18 28.47 2.20
CA PRO A 250 18.53 29.37 3.16
C PRO A 250 17.01 29.56 2.95
N ARG A 251 16.35 28.75 2.11
CA ARG A 251 14.90 28.81 1.88
C ARG A 251 14.18 27.70 2.62
N ASN A 252 12.86 27.80 2.71
CA ASN A 252 12.03 26.69 3.16
C ASN A 252 11.61 25.85 1.95
N GLY A 253 11.39 24.57 2.19
CA GLY A 253 10.85 23.62 1.22
C GLY A 253 9.62 22.90 1.75
N LYS A 254 9.32 21.74 1.16
CA LYS A 254 8.22 20.87 1.54
C LYS A 254 8.76 19.48 1.83
N ALA A 255 8.24 18.82 2.85
CA ALA A 255 8.55 17.43 3.13
C ALA A 255 7.25 16.63 3.23
N SER A 256 7.17 15.51 2.52
CA SER A 256 6.07 14.56 2.68
C SER A 256 6.49 13.50 3.70
N VAL A 257 5.61 13.23 4.65
CA VAL A 257 5.75 12.13 5.61
C VAL A 257 4.75 11.06 5.22
N ARG A 258 5.25 9.86 4.95
CA ARG A 258 4.44 8.70 4.64
C ARG A 258 4.56 7.67 5.75
N LEU A 259 3.42 7.09 6.11
CA LEU A 259 3.26 6.10 7.15
C LEU A 259 2.56 4.88 6.58
N GLU A 260 3.14 3.73 6.86
CA GLU A 260 2.66 2.46 6.36
C GLU A 260 2.68 1.44 7.50
N SER A 261 1.68 0.55 7.54
CA SER A 261 1.69 -0.54 8.51
C SER A 261 1.38 -1.87 7.86
N GLU A 262 2.14 -2.87 8.27
CA GLU A 262 1.86 -4.28 8.02
C GLU A 262 1.36 -4.94 9.31
N MET A 263 0.49 -5.94 9.17
CA MET A 263 -0.09 -6.68 10.31
C MET A 263 0.52 -8.08 10.52
N SER A 264 1.32 -8.59 9.57
CA SER A 264 2.04 -9.87 9.74
C SER A 264 3.34 -9.91 8.93
N PRO A 265 4.52 -9.84 9.59
CA PRO A 265 4.69 -9.41 10.99
C PRO A 265 4.19 -7.97 11.18
N LYS A 266 3.74 -7.63 12.39
CA LYS A 266 3.25 -6.28 12.66
C LYS A 266 4.43 -5.30 12.63
N SER A 267 4.38 -4.30 11.76
CA SER A 267 5.45 -3.31 11.63
C SER A 267 4.94 -1.99 11.09
N VAL A 268 5.68 -0.92 11.36
CA VAL A 268 5.46 0.42 10.79
C VAL A 268 6.66 0.83 9.98
N THR A 269 6.39 1.33 8.78
CA THR A 269 7.37 1.99 7.92
C THR A 269 7.04 3.48 7.83
N ILE A 270 8.08 4.31 7.97
CA ILE A 270 7.98 5.76 7.95
C ILE A 270 8.95 6.26 6.89
N SER A 271 8.44 6.98 5.91
CA SER A 271 9.27 7.58 4.86
C SER A 271 9.17 9.09 4.91
N PHE A 272 10.32 9.74 4.96
CA PHE A 272 10.47 11.19 4.77
C PHE A 272 10.95 11.46 3.35
N ILE A 273 10.19 12.28 2.63
CA ILE A 273 10.39 12.53 1.21
C ILE A 273 10.52 14.05 1.00
N ASP A 274 11.68 14.50 0.53
CA ASP A 274 11.95 15.92 0.31
C ASP A 274 12.73 16.15 -0.99
N GLY A 275 12.52 17.31 -1.60
CA GLY A 275 13.27 17.79 -2.78
C GLY A 275 14.45 18.72 -2.44
N GLY A 276 15.00 18.63 -1.23
CA GLY A 276 16.14 19.41 -0.79
C GLY A 276 17.46 18.90 -1.34
N LYS A 277 18.57 19.40 -0.81
CA LYS A 277 19.91 18.95 -1.18
C LYS A 277 20.06 17.44 -0.90
N PRO A 278 20.59 16.63 -1.85
CA PRO A 278 20.84 15.22 -1.61
C PRO A 278 21.69 15.00 -0.36
N PHE A 279 21.20 14.18 0.57
CA PHE A 279 21.90 13.86 1.81
C PHE A 279 21.53 12.47 2.29
N ASP A 280 22.52 11.56 2.34
CA ASP A 280 22.35 10.19 2.82
C ASP A 280 22.74 10.08 4.31
N PRO A 281 21.77 9.97 5.25
CA PRO A 281 22.06 9.82 6.67
C PRO A 281 22.67 8.45 6.99
N THR A 282 22.44 7.43 6.15
CA THR A 282 22.92 6.07 6.35
C THR A 282 24.43 5.96 6.13
N ALA A 283 24.96 6.74 5.19
CA ALA A 283 26.39 6.84 4.92
C ALA A 283 27.19 7.63 5.97
N LYS A 284 26.52 8.36 6.88
CA LYS A 284 27.21 9.14 7.92
C LYS A 284 27.90 8.20 8.92
N PRO A 285 29.20 8.38 9.21
CA PRO A 285 29.91 7.60 10.24
C PRO A 285 29.24 7.74 11.61
N ASP A 286 29.24 6.65 12.37
CA ASP A 286 28.75 6.67 13.74
C ASP A 286 29.66 7.56 14.61
N PRO A 287 29.10 8.47 15.42
CA PRO A 287 29.87 9.31 16.33
C PRO A 287 30.49 8.45 17.44
N ASP A 288 31.66 8.87 17.94
CA ASP A 288 32.26 8.24 19.11
C ASP A 288 31.51 8.66 20.38
N VAL A 289 30.62 7.77 20.84
CA VAL A 289 29.81 7.98 22.06
C VAL A 289 30.61 7.78 23.35
N THR A 290 31.88 7.39 23.28
CA THR A 290 32.76 7.27 24.45
C THR A 290 33.42 8.60 24.86
N LEU A 291 33.47 9.56 23.93
CA LEU A 291 33.95 10.92 24.21
C LEU A 291 33.01 11.65 25.17
N SER A 292 33.58 12.57 25.96
CA SER A 292 32.80 13.48 26.80
C SER A 292 31.91 14.39 25.94
N ALA A 293 30.85 14.97 26.53
CA ALA A 293 29.93 15.83 25.78
C ALA A 293 30.62 17.06 25.15
N GLU A 294 31.71 17.53 25.76
CA GLU A 294 32.50 18.69 25.31
C GLU A 294 33.44 18.36 24.14
N GLU A 295 33.82 17.08 23.98
CA GLU A 295 34.73 16.59 22.94
C GLU A 295 34.00 16.05 21.70
N ARG A 296 32.67 15.90 21.77
CA ARG A 296 31.86 15.42 20.64
C ARG A 296 31.66 16.53 19.61
N GLU A 297 31.77 16.16 18.34
CA GLU A 297 31.36 17.04 17.26
C GLU A 297 29.87 17.41 17.39
N ILE A 298 29.57 18.69 17.17
CA ILE A 298 28.20 19.19 17.18
C ILE A 298 27.48 18.62 15.95
N GLY A 299 26.48 17.76 16.20
CA GLY A 299 25.61 17.19 15.17
C GLY A 299 25.93 15.74 14.79
N GLY A 300 24.91 14.93 14.51
CA GLY A 300 25.05 13.52 14.11
C GLY A 300 24.68 12.49 15.17
N LEU A 301 24.52 12.91 16.44
CA LEU A 301 24.03 12.02 17.48
C LEU A 301 22.60 11.54 17.19
N GLY A 302 21.73 12.39 16.67
CA GLY A 302 20.36 11.99 16.40
C GLY A 302 20.23 11.03 15.22
N ILE A 303 20.96 11.25 14.11
CA ILE A 303 21.06 10.24 13.02
C ILE A 303 21.54 8.89 13.58
N PHE A 304 22.54 8.90 14.47
CA PHE A 304 23.00 7.68 15.14
C PHE A 304 21.91 7.05 16.01
N MET A 305 21.18 7.84 16.81
CA MET A 305 20.06 7.35 17.61
C MET A 305 18.98 6.73 16.74
N THR A 306 18.64 7.37 15.61
CA THR A 306 17.68 6.86 14.63
C THR A 306 18.09 5.47 14.13
N LYS A 307 19.37 5.29 13.73
CA LYS A 307 19.90 3.98 13.31
C LYS A 307 19.88 2.91 14.40
N LYS A 308 19.94 3.30 15.68
CA LYS A 308 19.88 2.37 16.81
C LYS A 308 18.47 2.04 17.27
N ILE A 309 17.54 2.98 17.09
CA ILE A 309 16.15 2.85 17.51
C ILE A 309 15.34 2.05 16.49
N MET A 310 15.54 2.33 15.20
CA MET A 310 14.82 1.69 14.10
C MET A 310 15.47 0.35 13.75
N ASP A 311 14.68 -0.61 13.28
CA ASP A 311 15.18 -1.94 12.92
C ASP A 311 15.80 -1.95 11.53
N GLU A 312 15.25 -1.13 10.61
CA GLU A 312 15.84 -0.87 9.30
C GLU A 312 15.81 0.63 8.98
N VAL A 313 16.87 1.12 8.33
CA VAL A 313 16.95 2.47 7.79
C VAL A 313 17.57 2.39 6.40
N ARG A 314 16.86 2.88 5.38
CA ARG A 314 17.28 2.87 3.98
C ARG A 314 17.16 4.27 3.41
N TYR A 315 18.09 4.64 2.53
CA TYR A 315 18.06 5.91 1.81
C TYR A 315 18.12 5.65 0.31
N GLU A 316 17.34 6.41 -0.43
CA GLU A 316 17.38 6.47 -1.89
C GLU A 316 17.27 7.93 -2.36
N TYR A 317 17.95 8.25 -3.48
CA TYR A 317 17.73 9.49 -4.20
C TYR A 317 17.13 9.20 -5.57
N ALA A 318 15.82 9.42 -5.71
CA ALA A 318 15.06 9.08 -6.92
C ALA A 318 14.11 10.22 -7.32
N GLY A 319 13.97 10.45 -8.63
CA GLY A 319 13.04 11.46 -9.14
C GLY A 319 13.32 12.90 -8.68
N GLY A 320 14.56 13.21 -8.30
CA GLY A 320 14.92 14.51 -7.73
C GLY A 320 14.51 14.71 -6.27
N LYS A 321 14.24 13.61 -5.55
CA LYS A 321 13.86 13.63 -4.13
C LYS A 321 14.78 12.73 -3.30
N ASN A 322 15.10 13.18 -2.09
CA ASN A 322 15.56 12.34 -0.99
C ASN A 322 14.39 11.49 -0.50
N ILE A 323 14.63 10.20 -0.29
CA ILE A 323 13.65 9.28 0.31
C ILE A 323 14.38 8.52 1.42
N LEU A 324 14.13 8.90 2.67
CA LEU A 324 14.62 8.18 3.84
C LEU A 324 13.50 7.34 4.42
N THR A 325 13.66 6.02 4.39
CA THR A 325 12.69 5.04 4.87
C THR A 325 13.20 4.37 6.13
N MET A 326 12.38 4.31 7.17
CA MET A 326 12.70 3.69 8.45
C MET A 326 11.62 2.68 8.83
N LYS A 327 12.01 1.46 9.21
CA LYS A 327 11.08 0.40 9.60
C LYS A 327 11.27 0.02 11.07
N LYS A 328 10.14 -0.23 11.75
CA LYS A 328 10.09 -0.70 13.13
C LYS A 328 9.08 -1.84 13.29
N PHE A 329 9.53 -2.98 13.82
CA PHE A 329 8.65 -4.08 14.21
C PHE A 329 7.97 -3.77 15.53
N ILE A 330 6.69 -4.16 15.63
CA ILE A 330 5.82 -3.94 16.79
C ILE A 330 5.76 -5.19 17.67
#